data_AF-A0A7R9G5Z1-F1
#
_entry.id   AF-A0A7R9G5Z1-F1
#
_cell.length_a   1.000
_cell.length_b   1.000
_cell.length_c   1.000
_cell.angle_alpha   90.00
_cell.angle_beta   90.00
_cell.angle_gamma   90.00
#
_symmetry.space_group_name_H-M   'P 1'
#
loop_
_entity.id
_entity.type
_entity.pdbx_description
1 polymer ?
#
loop_
_entity_poly.entity_id
_entity_poly.type
_entity_poly.pdbx_seq_one_letter_code
_entity_poly.pdbx_strand_id
1 'polypeptide(L)'
;MPVPLFPSLNPKLTDSLWFNVDKAIDEEAELTLIEQEHTTWLNNVTNEDYELIPIGKTASEELERLNIEEVNLHYTPSPLSPSSPERDLNLYLSILGSLAQRETSVSANYVTEVGNFN
;
A
#
# COMPACT_ATOMS: atom_id res chain seq x y z
N MET A 1 -57.73 -45.47 -2.46
CA MET A 1 -57.40 -44.54 -3.55
C MET A 1 -56.22 -43.70 -3.08
N PRO A 2 -55.01 -43.85 -3.65
CA PRO A 2 -53.89 -43.00 -3.25
C PRO A 2 -54.12 -41.58 -3.77
N VAL A 3 -53.79 -40.57 -2.95
CA VAL A 3 -53.92 -39.16 -3.33
C VAL A 3 -52.83 -38.82 -4.35
N PRO A 4 -53.14 -38.17 -5.49
CA PRO A 4 -52.13 -37.77 -6.45
C PRO A 4 -51.20 -36.73 -5.80
N LEU A 5 -49.90 -37.01 -5.83
CA LEU A 5 -48.89 -36.09 -5.33
C LEU A 5 -48.64 -35.02 -6.40
N PHE A 6 -48.98 -33.77 -6.09
CA PHE A 6 -48.69 -32.63 -6.96
C PHE A 6 -47.26 -32.11 -6.72
N PRO A 7 -46.56 -31.65 -7.76
CA PRO A 7 -45.24 -31.05 -7.60
C PRO A 7 -45.33 -29.73 -6.82
N SER A 8 -44.26 -29.36 -6.12
CA SER A 8 -44.18 -28.06 -5.43
C SER A 8 -44.08 -26.92 -6.44
N LEU A 9 -44.89 -25.87 -6.28
CA LEU A 9 -44.87 -24.65 -7.09
C LEU A 9 -44.04 -23.53 -6.45
N ASN A 10 -43.12 -23.90 -5.56
CA ASN A 10 -42.33 -22.93 -4.82
C ASN A 10 -41.21 -22.40 -5.72
N PRO A 11 -40.87 -21.10 -5.60
CA PRO A 11 -39.72 -20.55 -6.30
C PRO A 11 -38.43 -21.27 -5.87
N LYS A 12 -37.46 -21.30 -6.78
CA LYS A 12 -36.15 -21.91 -6.50
C LYS A 12 -35.45 -21.10 -5.40
N LEU A 13 -34.87 -21.82 -4.44
CA LEU A 13 -34.19 -21.22 -3.30
C LEU A 13 -32.89 -20.51 -3.69
N THR A 14 -32.28 -20.91 -4.81
CA THR A 14 -31.12 -20.25 -5.41
C THR A 14 -31.40 -20.02 -6.90
N ASP A 15 -30.95 -18.87 -7.41
CA ASP A 15 -31.02 -18.52 -8.82
C ASP A 15 -29.67 -17.98 -9.25
N SER A 16 -29.17 -18.39 -10.41
CA SER A 16 -27.91 -17.89 -10.98
C SER A 16 -27.91 -16.39 -11.24
N LEU A 17 -29.08 -15.74 -11.27
CA LEU A 17 -29.16 -14.28 -11.40
C LEU A 17 -28.64 -13.53 -10.16
N TRP A 18 -28.71 -14.14 -8.97
CA TRP A 18 -28.33 -13.50 -7.69
C TRP A 18 -27.49 -14.39 -6.77
N PHE A 19 -27.34 -15.67 -7.11
CA PHE A 19 -26.52 -16.65 -6.43
C PHE A 19 -25.63 -17.35 -7.47
N ASN A 20 -24.41 -16.84 -7.64
CA ASN A 20 -23.38 -17.53 -8.38
C ASN A 20 -22.44 -18.19 -7.39
N VAL A 21 -22.22 -19.49 -7.57
CA VAL A 21 -21.12 -20.18 -6.89
C VAL A 21 -19.83 -19.62 -7.48
N ASP A 22 -18.88 -19.28 -6.61
CA ASP A 22 -17.58 -18.76 -7.03
C ASP A 22 -16.97 -19.68 -8.09
N LYS A 23 -16.41 -19.05 -9.12
CA LYS A 23 -15.71 -19.79 -10.16
C LYS A 23 -14.43 -20.35 -9.56
N ALA A 24 -14.02 -21.51 -10.03
CA ALA A 24 -12.65 -21.96 -9.77
C ALA A 24 -11.70 -20.90 -10.33
N ILE A 25 -10.96 -20.27 -9.43
CA ILE A 25 -10.01 -19.20 -9.70
C ILE A 25 -8.63 -19.72 -9.34
N ASP A 26 -7.61 -19.28 -10.09
CA ASP A 26 -6.22 -19.54 -9.75
C ASP A 26 -5.77 -18.55 -8.67
N GLU A 27 -5.88 -18.99 -7.41
CA GLU A 27 -5.56 -18.18 -6.24
C GLU A 27 -4.11 -17.67 -6.25
N GLU A 28 -3.17 -18.44 -6.80
CA GLU A 28 -1.75 -18.06 -6.87
C GLU A 28 -1.55 -16.90 -7.85
N ALA A 29 -2.26 -16.91 -8.98
CA ALA A 29 -2.18 -15.84 -9.96
C ALA A 29 -2.79 -14.53 -9.42
N GLU A 30 -3.89 -14.61 -8.67
CA GLU A 30 -4.48 -13.44 -8.01
C GLU A 30 -3.55 -12.87 -6.94
N LEU A 31 -2.98 -13.75 -6.11
CA LEU A 31 -2.04 -13.36 -5.07
C LEU A 31 -0.82 -12.67 -5.68
N THR A 32 -0.23 -13.24 -6.72
CA THR A 32 0.92 -12.66 -7.45
C THR A 32 0.60 -11.26 -7.98
N LEU A 33 -0.60 -11.06 -8.52
CA LEU A 33 -1.03 -9.75 -9.05
C LEU A 33 -1.08 -8.71 -7.92
N ILE A 34 -1.68 -9.07 -6.79
CA ILE A 34 -1.81 -8.19 -5.62
C ILE A 34 -0.42 -7.84 -5.07
N GLU A 35 0.48 -8.80 -4.95
CA GLU A 35 1.85 -8.57 -4.47
C GLU A 35 2.64 -7.66 -5.42
N GLN A 36 2.45 -7.81 -6.73
CA GLN A 36 3.08 -6.95 -7.73
C GLN A 36 2.55 -5.51 -7.64
N GLU A 37 1.24 -5.33 -7.50
CA GLU A 37 0.63 -4.01 -7.32
C GLU A 37 1.17 -3.35 -6.05
N HIS A 38 1.23 -4.09 -4.94
CA HIS A 38 1.76 -3.59 -3.68
C HIS A 38 3.25 -3.19 -3.79
N THR A 39 4.06 -4.01 -4.46
CA THR A 39 5.48 -3.69 -4.71
C THR A 39 5.62 -2.42 -5.55
N THR A 40 4.79 -2.27 -6.58
CA THR A 40 4.77 -1.08 -7.43
C THR A 40 4.40 0.15 -6.62
N TRP A 41 3.39 0.05 -5.76
CA TRP A 41 2.98 1.13 -4.88
C TRP A 41 4.10 1.55 -3.92
N LEU A 42 4.78 0.61 -3.26
CA LEU A 42 5.93 0.91 -2.39
C LEU A 42 7.06 1.61 -3.15
N ASN A 43 7.36 1.14 -4.37
CA ASN A 43 8.36 1.76 -5.23
C ASN A 43 7.98 3.18 -5.61
N ASN A 44 6.71 3.42 -5.95
CA ASN A 44 6.24 4.76 -6.24
C ASN A 44 6.43 5.63 -5.00
N VAL A 45 5.87 5.27 -3.84
CA VAL A 45 5.98 6.05 -2.60
C VAL A 45 7.43 6.36 -2.21
N THR A 46 8.36 5.43 -2.43
CA THR A 46 9.78 5.62 -2.10
C THR A 46 10.48 6.55 -3.09
N ASN A 47 10.13 6.47 -4.37
CA ASN A 47 10.82 7.18 -5.44
C ASN A 47 10.06 8.40 -5.96
N GLU A 48 8.86 8.69 -5.43
CA GLU A 48 8.13 9.92 -5.76
C GLU A 48 9.02 11.10 -5.42
N ASP A 49 9.32 11.92 -6.44
CA ASP A 49 10.08 13.15 -6.31
C ASP A 49 11.51 13.01 -5.75
N TYR A 50 12.09 11.80 -5.76
CA TYR A 50 13.48 11.59 -5.34
C TYR A 50 14.47 12.42 -6.17
N GLU A 51 14.18 12.62 -7.46
CA GLU A 51 15.03 13.41 -8.36
C GLU A 51 14.88 14.94 -8.15
N LEU A 52 13.96 15.39 -7.29
CA LEU A 52 13.80 16.81 -6.98
C LEU A 52 14.89 17.29 -6.03
N ILE A 53 15.78 18.14 -6.57
CA ILE A 53 16.77 18.84 -5.77
C ILE A 53 16.05 19.85 -4.85
N PRO A 54 16.19 19.75 -3.51
CA PRO A 54 15.50 20.63 -2.60
C PRO A 54 15.99 22.08 -2.72
N ILE A 55 15.09 23.04 -2.46
CA ILE A 55 15.37 24.47 -2.59
C ILE A 55 16.56 24.84 -1.70
N GLY A 56 17.59 25.45 -2.30
CA GLY A 56 18.83 25.83 -1.60
C GLY A 56 19.93 24.78 -1.61
N LYS A 57 19.69 23.58 -2.17
CA LYS A 57 20.74 22.61 -2.50
C LYS A 57 21.18 22.77 -3.96
N THR A 58 22.47 22.61 -4.21
CA THR A 58 23.03 22.66 -5.57
C THR A 58 23.24 21.24 -6.09
N ALA A 59 23.14 21.06 -7.42
CA ALA A 59 23.33 19.75 -8.07
C ALA A 59 24.69 19.09 -7.74
N SER A 60 25.69 19.87 -7.33
CA SER A 60 27.00 19.36 -6.89
C SER A 60 26.94 18.64 -5.54
N GLU A 61 26.12 19.10 -4.59
CA GLU A 61 25.96 18.45 -3.28
C GLU A 61 25.17 17.14 -3.41
N GLU A 62 24.24 17.05 -4.36
CA GLU A 62 23.48 15.81 -4.61
C GLU A 62 24.34 14.72 -5.26
N LEU A 63 25.21 15.09 -6.21
CA LEU A 63 26.14 14.14 -6.84
C LEU A 63 27.13 13.52 -5.83
N GLU A 64 27.51 14.28 -4.79
CA GLU A 64 28.35 13.77 -3.70
C GLU A 64 27.60 12.75 -2.83
N ARG A 65 26.30 12.96 -2.57
CA ARG A 65 25.45 12.00 -1.84
C ARG A 65 25.26 10.69 -2.61
N LEU A 66 24.95 10.76 -3.91
CA LEU A 66 24.73 9.58 -4.76
C LEU A 66 26.00 8.70 -4.88
N ASN A 67 27.17 9.32 -4.98
CA ASN A 67 28.46 8.60 -5.01
C ASN A 67 28.78 7.87 -3.69
N ILE A 68 28.26 8.36 -2.56
CA ILE A 68 28.45 7.71 -1.24
C ILE A 68 27.48 6.52 -1.08
N GLU A 69 26.27 6.60 -1.63
CA GLU A 69 25.28 5.52 -1.58
C GLU A 69 25.64 4.34 -2.51
N GLU A 70 26.33 4.58 -3.63
CA GLU A 70 26.76 3.53 -4.58
C GLU A 70 27.75 2.50 -3.97
N VAL A 71 28.54 2.92 -2.96
CA VAL A 71 29.49 2.04 -2.23
C VAL A 71 28.78 1.05 -1.30
N ASN A 72 27.50 1.27 -0.96
CA ASN A 72 26.70 0.36 -0.14
C ASN A 72 25.77 -0.57 -0.96
N LEU A 73 25.78 -0.52 -2.29
CA LEU A 73 24.87 -1.27 -3.16
C LEU A 73 25.40 -2.66 -3.57
N HIS A 74 25.89 -3.45 -2.61
CA HIS A 74 26.09 -4.89 -2.79
C HIS A 74 25.11 -5.68 -1.93
N TYR A 75 23.82 -5.34 -2.03
CA TYR A 75 22.75 -6.25 -1.66
C TYR A 75 22.26 -6.97 -2.91
N THR A 76 22.73 -8.19 -3.12
CA THR A 76 22.10 -9.12 -4.06
C THR A 76 20.82 -9.66 -3.41
N PRO A 77 19.61 -9.37 -3.90
CA PRO A 77 18.43 -10.00 -3.36
C PRO A 77 18.50 -11.49 -3.72
N SER A 78 18.64 -12.35 -2.71
CA SER A 78 18.53 -13.79 -2.90
C SER A 78 17.09 -14.12 -3.30
N PRO A 79 16.86 -14.81 -4.44
CA PRO A 79 15.53 -15.28 -4.76
C PRO A 79 15.23 -16.44 -3.80
N LEU A 80 14.08 -16.37 -3.12
CA LEU A 80 13.57 -17.34 -2.14
C LEU A 80 14.04 -17.09 -0.69
N SER A 81 13.38 -16.16 -0.01
CA SER A 81 13.16 -16.29 1.43
C SER A 81 11.73 -15.84 1.75
N PRO A 82 10.90 -16.69 2.36
CA PRO A 82 9.52 -16.36 2.68
C PRO A 82 9.50 -15.27 3.74
N SER A 83 8.67 -14.25 3.51
CA SER A 83 8.14 -13.26 4.46
C SER A 83 8.64 -13.39 5.90
N SER A 84 9.47 -12.44 6.35
CA SER A 84 9.60 -12.16 7.78
C SER A 84 8.60 -11.06 8.14
N PRO A 85 7.52 -11.38 8.88
CA PRO A 85 6.48 -10.41 9.25
C PRO A 85 6.99 -9.25 10.13
N GLU A 86 8.25 -9.32 10.60
CA GLU A 86 8.87 -8.25 11.37
C GLU A 86 9.30 -7.05 10.51
N ARG A 87 9.52 -7.24 9.20
CA ARG A 87 9.90 -6.11 8.32
C ARG A 87 8.72 -5.20 8.02
N ASP A 88 7.51 -5.75 7.90
CA ASP A 88 6.30 -4.99 7.62
C ASP A 88 5.85 -4.14 8.82
N LEU A 89 6.06 -4.63 10.04
CA LEU A 89 5.70 -3.88 11.26
C LEU A 89 6.58 -2.64 11.46
N ASN A 90 7.86 -2.70 11.12
CA ASN A 90 8.77 -1.55 11.26
C ASN A 90 8.46 -0.45 10.25
N LEU A 91 8.11 -0.82 9.01
CA LEU A 91 7.68 0.13 7.99
C LEU A 91 6.33 0.76 8.35
N TYR A 92 5.39 -0.05 8.85
CA TYR A 92 4.10 0.46 9.33
C TYR A 92 4.27 1.42 10.53
N LEU A 93 5.16 1.08 11.47
CA LEU A 93 5.47 1.95 12.62
C LEU A 93 6.16 3.25 12.21
N SER A 94 7.03 3.25 11.19
CA SER A 94 7.69 4.47 10.70
C SER A 94 6.72 5.39 9.96
N ILE A 95 5.80 4.84 9.17
CA ILE A 95 4.74 5.59 8.48
C ILE A 95 3.77 6.20 9.51
N LEU A 96 3.32 5.41 10.50
CA LEU A 96 2.46 5.91 11.57
C LEU A 96 3.14 6.99 12.43
N GLY A 97 4.43 6.81 12.75
CA GLY A 97 5.22 7.81 13.47
C GLY A 97 5.33 9.14 12.73
N SER A 98 5.48 9.07 11.40
CA SER A 98 5.55 10.25 10.53
C SER A 98 4.20 10.97 10.42
N LEU A 99 3.09 10.22 10.37
CA LEU A 99 1.74 10.79 10.38
C LEU A 99 1.44 11.56 11.68
N ALA A 100 1.85 11.03 12.83
CA ALA A 100 1.66 11.67 14.13
C ALA A 100 2.43 13.00 14.29
N GLN A 101 3.58 13.15 13.62
CA GLN A 101 4.37 14.39 13.61
C GLN A 101 3.75 15.46 12.69
N ARG A 102 2.97 15.05 11.68
CA ARG A 102 2.26 15.96 10.79
C ARG A 102 1.06 16.64 11.46
N GLU A 103 0.39 15.99 12.42
CA GLU A 103 -0.74 16.61 13.14
C GLU A 103 -0.31 17.69 14.15
N THR A 104 0.90 17.58 14.72
CA THR A 104 1.43 18.61 15.64
C THR A 104 1.92 19.86 14.90
N SER A 105 2.32 19.74 13.64
CA SER A 105 2.74 20.88 12.80
C SER A 105 1.58 21.61 12.11
N VAL A 106 0.41 20.99 11.96
CA VAL A 106 -0.80 21.68 11.47
C VAL A 106 -1.41 22.60 12.54
N SER A 107 -1.33 22.25 13.84
CA SER A 107 -1.83 23.11 14.93
C SER A 107 -0.91 24.33 15.21
N ALA A 108 0.40 24.18 15.02
CA ALA A 108 1.36 25.28 15.23
C ALA A 108 1.22 26.43 14.20
N ASN A 109 0.70 26.14 13.00
CA ASN A 109 0.50 27.13 11.95
C ASN A 109 -0.78 27.97 12.11
N TYR A 110 -1.71 27.59 13.01
CA TYR A 110 -2.93 28.36 13.25
C TYR A 110 -2.81 29.41 14.36
N VAL A 111 -1.77 29.32 15.21
CA VAL A 111 -1.59 30.23 16.37
C VAL A 111 -0.69 31.43 16.04
N THR A 112 0.16 31.34 15.01
CA THR A 112 1.08 32.43 14.63
C THR A 112 0.46 33.50 13.74
N GLU A 113 -0.73 33.29 13.15
CA GLU A 113 -1.32 34.24 12.20
C GLU A 113 -2.31 35.25 12.81
N VAL A 114 -2.63 35.15 14.12
CA VAL A 114 -3.55 36.09 14.80
C VAL A 114 -2.86 37.07 15.76
N GLY A 115 -1.53 37.02 15.91
CA GLY A 115 -0.80 37.80 16.93
C GLY A 115 -0.18 39.13 16.48
N ASN A 116 -0.09 39.42 15.18
CA ASN A 116 0.61 40.61 14.67
C ASN A 116 -0.33 41.57 13.93
N PHE A 117 -1.31 42.10 14.66
CA PHE A 117 -1.93 43.37 14.33
C PHE A 117 -2.08 44.19 15.63
N ASN A 118 -1.07 45.02 15.91
CA ASN A 118 -1.17 46.39 16.43
C ASN A 118 0.23 46.94 16.74
#